data_AF-A0A6A1USG4-F1
#
_entry.id   AF-A0A6A1USG4-F1
#
_cell.length_a   1.000
_cell.length_b   1.000
_cell.length_c   1.000
_cell.angle_alpha   90.00
_cell.angle_beta   90.00
_cell.angle_gamma   90.00
#
_symmetry.space_group_name_H-M   'P 1'
#
loop_
_entity.id
_entity.type
_entity.pdbx_description
1 polymer ?
#
loop_
_entity_poly.entity_id
_entity_poly.type
_entity_poly.pdbx_seq_one_letter_code
_entity_poly.pdbx_strand_id
1 'polypeptide(L)' 'MDSLKETEAIAELSRAIAFKADLHLLHLRAAFHEHIGDVLGALRDCRAALSVDPNHQEMLELHSRVNSHEP' A
#
# COMPACT_ATOMS: atom_id res chain seq x y z
N MET A 1 6.54 -15.53 -8.94
CA MET A 1 7.22 -14.73 -7.90
C MET A 1 6.75 -15.25 -6.56
N ASP A 2 7.64 -15.35 -5.57
CA ASP A 2 7.37 -16.00 -4.28
C ASP A 2 6.45 -15.15 -3.39
N SER A 3 5.12 -15.18 -3.61
CA SER A 3 4.10 -14.43 -2.83
C SER A 3 4.26 -14.51 -1.30
N LEU A 4 4.98 -15.53 -0.82
CA LEU A 4 5.39 -15.68 0.58
C LEU A 4 6.26 -14.50 1.07
N LYS A 5 7.24 -14.06 0.27
CA LYS A 5 8.14 -12.96 0.64
C LYS A 5 7.40 -11.63 0.72
N GLU A 6 6.47 -11.38 -0.19
CA GLU A 6 5.62 -10.19 -0.13
C GLU A 6 4.70 -10.22 1.10
N THR A 7 4.18 -11.39 1.47
CA THR A 7 3.35 -11.54 2.68
C THR A 7 4.16 -11.27 3.95
N GLU A 8 5.40 -11.75 4.03
CA GLU A 8 6.32 -11.48 5.14
C GLU A 8 6.67 -9.98 5.21
N ALA A 9 6.96 -9.35 4.05
CA ALA A 9 7.22 -7.92 3.97
C ALA A 9 6.02 -7.08 4.43
N ILE A 10 4.80 -7.45 4.01
CA ILE A 10 3.56 -6.81 4.47
C ILE A 10 3.44 -6.90 6.00
N ALA A 11 3.75 -8.07 6.58
CA ALA A 11 3.69 -8.26 8.03
C ALA A 11 4.73 -7.41 8.78
N GLU A 12 5.95 -7.29 8.25
CA GLU A 12 7.00 -6.41 8.79
C GLU A 12 6.62 -4.94 8.72
N LEU A 13 6.15 -4.49 7.56
CA LEU A 13 5.69 -3.11 7.35
C LEU A 13 4.50 -2.79 8.26
N SER A 14 3.60 -3.74 8.48
CA SER A 14 2.47 -3.57 9.38
C SER A 14 2.89 -3.33 10.82
N ARG A 15 3.94 -4.01 11.29
CA ARG A 15 4.53 -3.77 12.61
C ARG A 15 5.20 -2.39 12.68
N ALA A 16 5.94 -2.01 11.64
CA ALA A 16 6.61 -0.71 11.57
C ALA A 16 5.60 0.46 11.57
N ILE A 17 4.54 0.37 10.76
CA ILE A 17 3.47 1.36 10.68
C ILE A 17 2.70 1.47 12.00
N ALA A 18 2.50 0.36 12.71
CA ALA A 18 1.85 0.37 14.03
C ALA A 18 2.68 1.14 15.08
N PHE A 19 4.01 1.18 14.95
CA PHE A 19 4.87 1.99 15.79
C PHE A 19 4.88 3.46 15.36
N LYS A 20 5.00 3.72 14.06
CA LYS A 20 4.91 5.07 13.48
C LYS A 20 4.41 4.97 12.04
N ALA A 21 3.26 5.57 11.79
CA ALA A 21 2.77 5.73 10.43
C ALA A 21 3.69 6.68 9.67
N ASP A 22 4.23 6.20 8.56
CA ASP A 22 5.11 6.94 7.67
C ASP A 22 4.61 6.78 6.23
N LEU A 23 4.66 7.88 5.48
CA LEU A 23 4.17 7.96 4.10
C LEU A 23 4.86 6.93 3.19
N HIS A 24 6.17 6.76 3.35
CA HIS A 24 6.95 5.82 2.55
C HIS A 24 6.61 4.36 2.90
N LEU A 25 6.41 4.07 4.19
CA LEU A 25 6.01 2.72 4.63
C LEU A 25 4.61 2.34 4.14
N LEU A 26 3.68 3.29 4.14
CA LEU A 26 2.34 3.11 3.59
C LEU A 26 2.39 2.86 2.08
N HIS A 27 3.15 3.66 1.34
CA HIS A 27 3.33 3.47 -0.11
C HIS A 27 3.94 2.09 -0.42
N LEU A 28 4.99 1.70 0.29
CA LEU A 28 5.64 0.40 0.08
C LEU A 28 4.71 -0.77 0.39
N ARG A 29 3.93 -0.70 1.48
CA ARG A 29 2.95 -1.76 1.80
C ARG A 29 1.82 -1.83 0.77
N ALA A 30 1.36 -0.68 0.25
CA ALA A 30 0.37 -0.64 -0.82
C ALA A 30 0.87 -1.36 -2.09
N ALA A 31 2.13 -1.15 -2.47
CA ALA A 31 2.73 -1.80 -3.63
C ALA A 31 2.83 -3.33 -3.45
N PHE A 32 3.15 -3.81 -2.24
CA PHE A 32 3.14 -5.24 -1.96
C PHE A 32 1.73 -5.83 -2.00
N HIS A 33 0.74 -5.14 -1.42
CA HIS A 33 -0.67 -5.54 -1.51
C HIS A 33 -1.14 -5.62 -2.97
N GLU A 34 -0.82 -4.62 -3.80
CA GLU A 34 -1.11 -4.65 -5.24
C GLU A 34 -0.45 -5.85 -5.92
N HIS A 35 0.82 -6.12 -5.63
CA HIS A 35 1.56 -7.21 -6.27
C HIS A 35 1.00 -8.60 -5.94
N ILE A 36 0.45 -8.79 -4.74
CA ILE A 36 -0.22 -10.05 -4.36
C ILE A 36 -1.71 -10.08 -4.72
N GLY A 37 -2.25 -9.01 -5.33
CA GLY A 37 -3.66 -8.89 -5.71
C GLY A 37 -4.61 -8.51 -4.56
N ASP A 38 -4.10 -8.09 -3.41
CA ASP A 38 -4.91 -7.54 -2.31
C ASP A 38 -5.27 -6.07 -2.58
N VAL A 39 -6.24 -5.88 -3.47
CA VAL A 39 -6.77 -4.55 -3.85
C VAL A 39 -7.24 -3.75 -2.62
N LEU A 40 -7.92 -4.42 -1.67
CA LEU A 40 -8.46 -3.76 -0.48
C LEU A 40 -7.35 -3.28 0.46
N GLY A 41 -6.32 -4.09 0.65
CA GLY A 41 -5.13 -3.73 1.40
C GLY A 41 -4.42 -2.53 0.77
N ALA A 42 -4.24 -2.55 -0.55
CA ALA A 42 -3.59 -1.46 -1.28
C ALA A 42 -4.38 -0.14 -1.16
N LEU A 43 -5.69 -0.13 -1.42
CA LEU A 43 -6.53 1.07 -1.30
C LEU A 43 -6.55 1.65 0.11
N ARG A 44 -6.54 0.79 1.15
CA ARG A 44 -6.45 1.25 2.54
C ARG A 44 -5.17 2.03 2.79
N ASP A 45 -4.04 1.53 2.29
CA ASP A 45 -2.76 2.20 2.42
C ASP A 45 -2.71 3.49 1.59
N CYS A 46 -3.27 3.49 0.37
CA CYS A 46 -3.44 4.70 -0.44
C CYS A 46 -4.18 5.79 0.33
N ARG A 47 -5.33 5.44 0.92
CA ARG A 47 -6.16 6.40 1.64
C ARG A 47 -5.46 6.96 2.86
N ALA A 48 -4.73 6.12 3.60
CA ALA A 48 -3.96 6.55 4.75
C ALA A 48 -2.84 7.52 4.35
N ALA A 49 -2.11 7.21 3.27
CA ALA A 49 -1.04 8.06 2.76
C ALA A 49 -1.57 9.39 2.21
N LEU A 50 -2.65 9.39 1.43
CA LEU A 50 -3.28 10.59 0.89
C LEU A 50 -3.94 11.46 1.98
N SER A 51 -4.28 10.88 3.13
CA SER A 51 -4.69 11.66 4.30
C SER A 51 -3.55 12.45 4.94
N VAL A 52 -2.30 12.02 4.74
CA VAL A 52 -1.09 12.71 5.22
C VAL A 52 -0.62 13.73 4.18
N ASP A 53 -0.56 13.32 2.91
CA ASP A 53 -0.24 14.19 1.77
C ASP A 53 -1.23 13.96 0.62
N PRO A 54 -2.26 14.82 0.48
CA PRO A 54 -3.26 14.71 -0.58
C PRO A 54 -2.69 14.85 -2.00
N ASN A 55 -1.50 15.43 -2.16
CA ASN A 55 -0.88 15.71 -3.46
C ASN A 55 0.27 14.73 -3.78
N HIS A 56 0.42 13.65 -3.01
CA HIS A 56 1.47 12.67 -3.28
C HIS A 56 1.20 11.93 -4.60
N GLN A 57 2.00 12.28 -5.62
CA GLN A 57 1.75 11.84 -6.99
C GLN A 57 1.83 10.31 -7.17
N GLU A 58 2.89 9.65 -6.68
CA GLU A 58 3.01 8.19 -6.80
C GLU A 58 1.85 7.44 -6.11
N MET A 59 1.38 7.96 -4.97
CA MET A 59 0.26 7.38 -4.24
C MET A 59 -1.07 7.53 -5.00
N LEU A 60 -1.29 8.67 -5.66
CA LEU A 60 -2.44 8.90 -6.54
C LEU A 60 -2.41 7.97 -7.76
N GLU A 61 -1.24 7.77 -8.35
CA GLU A 61 -1.05 6.85 -9.49
C GLU A 61 -1.33 5.40 -9.07
N LEU A 62 -0.81 4.96 -7.92
CA LEU A 62 -1.09 3.64 -7.37
C LEU A 62 -2.57 3.47 -7.04
N HIS A 63 -3.20 4.45 -6.39
CA HIS A 63 -4.64 4.42 -6.10
C HIS A 63 -5.47 4.28 -7.38
N SER A 64 -5.17 5.06 -8.42
CA SER A 64 -5.88 5.01 -9.71
C SER A 64 -5.74 3.64 -10.39
N ARG A 65 -4.52 3.09 -10.40
CA ARG A 65 -4.24 1.76 -10.95
C ARG A 65 -5.02 0.68 -10.22
N VAL A 66 -4.92 0.63 -8.90
CA VAL A 66 -5.60 -0.36 -8.05
C VAL A 66 -7.12 -0.26 -8.17
N ASN A 67 -7.68 0.95 -8.21
CA ASN A 67 -9.12 1.17 -8.36
C ASN A 67 -9.65 0.83 -9.76
N SER A 68 -8.78 0.84 -10.79
CA SER A 68 -9.14 0.43 -12.15
C SER A 68 -9.16 -1.09 -12.34
N HIS A 69 -8.64 -1.84 -11.37
CA HIS A 69 -8.67 -3.31 -11.33
C HIS A 69 -9.93 -3.88 -10.62
N GLU A 70 -10.87 -3.04 -10.18
CA GLU A 70 -12.21 -3.49 -9.78
C GLU A 70 -13.03 -3.87 -11.03
N PRO A 71 -13.66 -5.06 -11.08
CA PRO A 71 -14.55 -5.47 -12.17
C PRO A 71 -15.87 -4.69 -12.21
#